data_AF-A0A353BGM5-F1
#
_entry.id   AF-A0A353BGM5-F1
#
_cell.length_a   1.000
_cell.length_b   1.000
_cell.length_c   1.000
_cell.angle_alpha   90.00
_cell.angle_beta   90.00
_cell.angle_gamma   90.00
#
_symmetry.space_group_name_H-M   'P 1'
#
loop_
_entity.id
_entity.type
_entity.pdbx_description
1 polymer ?
#
loop_
_entity_poly.entity_id
_entity_poly.type
_entity_poly.pdbx_seq_one_letter_code
_entity_poly.pdbx_strand_id
1 'polypeptide(L)' 'MSFWKNRRATILLGHVIVTCGCFLITYGIYLLPYAKPDLAHILGLPLFWGLFCTFGGICAIYHGFCRCVRCPGK' A
#
# COMPACT_ATOMS: atom_id res chain seq x y z
N MET A 1 -17.87 10.18 6.95
CA MET A 1 -17.21 8.87 6.86
C MET A 1 -15.80 8.97 7.48
N SER A 2 -15.63 8.65 8.76
CA SER A 2 -14.31 8.72 9.41
C SER A 2 -13.70 7.33 9.57
N PHE A 3 -13.19 6.76 8.46
CA PHE A 3 -12.37 5.54 8.49
C PHE A 3 -11.10 5.70 9.34
N TRP A 4 -10.74 6.95 9.66
CA TRP A 4 -9.56 7.34 10.44
C TRP A 4 -9.75 7.25 11.96
N LYS A 5 -10.99 7.11 12.46
CA LYS A 5 -11.26 7.04 13.90
C LYS A 5 -11.16 5.63 14.48
N ASN A 6 -11.26 4.59 13.64
CA ASN A 6 -11.35 3.21 14.12
C ASN A 6 -10.07 2.43 13.79
N ARG A 7 -9.21 2.26 14.81
CA ARG A 7 -7.89 1.59 14.71
C ARG A 7 -7.93 0.26 13.97
N ARG A 8 -8.91 -0.58 14.28
CA ARG A 8 -9.01 -1.92 13.68
C ARG A 8 -9.26 -1.84 12.17
N ALA A 9 -10.10 -0.89 11.74
CA ALA A 9 -10.40 -0.69 10.32
C ALA A 9 -9.16 -0.19 9.56
N THR A 10 -8.39 0.75 10.12
CA THR A 10 -7.18 1.29 9.48
C THR A 10 -6.09 0.21 9.33
N ILE A 11 -5.90 -0.63 10.35
CA ILE A 11 -4.92 -1.72 10.32
C ILE A 11 -5.33 -2.81 9.33
N LEU A 12 -6.61 -3.21 9.33
CA LEU A 12 -7.14 -4.21 8.38
C LEU A 12 -7.03 -3.72 6.95
N LEU A 13 -7.43 -2.48 6.69
CA LEU A 13 -7.29 -1.86 5.37
C LEU A 13 -5.83 -1.83 4.94
N GLY A 14 -4.91 -1.42 5.83
CA GLY A 14 -3.48 -1.47 5.57
C GLY A 14 -2.97 -2.87 5.21
N HIS A 15 -3.42 -3.92 5.92
CA HIS A 15 -3.06 -5.31 5.60
C HIS A 15 -3.58 -5.76 4.22
N VAL A 16 -4.82 -5.41 3.87
CA VAL A 16 -5.40 -5.73 2.56
C VAL A 16 -4.63 -5.04 1.44
N ILE A 17 -4.22 -3.78 1.64
CA ILE A 17 -3.42 -3.05 0.65
C ILE A 17 -2.01 -3.66 0.53
N VAL A 18 -1.35 -4.01 1.64
CA VAL A 18 -0.02 -4.64 1.61
C VAL A 18 -0.08 -5.99 0.89
N THR A 19 -1.05 -6.84 1.23
CA THR A 19 -1.19 -8.16 0.57
C THR A 19 -1.44 -8.01 -0.92
N CYS A 20 -2.34 -7.12 -1.34
CA CYS A 20 -2.57 -6.78 -2.74
C CYS A 20 -1.28 -6.26 -3.41
N GLY A 21 -0.55 -5.37 -2.74
CA GLY A 21 0.75 -4.85 -3.19
C GLY A 21 1.78 -5.95 -3.44
N CYS A 22 1.88 -6.93 -2.54
CA CYS A 22 2.76 -8.09 -2.71
C CYS A 22 2.38 -8.92 -3.94
N PHE A 23 1.09 -9.18 -4.19
CA PHE A 23 0.64 -9.87 -5.40
C PHE A 23 1.01 -9.10 -6.69
N LEU A 24 0.82 -7.77 -6.69
CA LEU A 24 1.20 -6.91 -7.81
C LEU A 24 2.71 -6.89 -8.05
N ILE A 25 3.53 -6.87 -6.99
CA ILE A 25 4.99 -6.96 -7.10
C ILE A 25 5.39 -8.29 -7.71
N THR A 26 4.86 -9.42 -7.21
CA THR A 26 5.16 -10.74 -7.75
C THR A 26 4.81 -10.80 -9.24
N TYR A 27 3.63 -10.33 -9.62
CA TYR A 27 3.21 -10.26 -11.02
C TYR A 27 4.12 -9.34 -11.86
N GLY A 28 4.50 -8.18 -11.32
CA GLY A 28 5.42 -7.25 -11.97
C GLY A 28 6.82 -7.82 -12.21
N ILE A 29 7.33 -8.66 -11.31
CA ILE A 29 8.62 -9.36 -11.47
C ILE A 29 8.53 -10.36 -12.64
N TYR A 30 7.39 -11.04 -12.81
CA TYR A 30 7.19 -11.91 -13.96
C TYR A 30 7.12 -11.15 -15.30
N LEU A 31 6.71 -9.88 -15.29
CA LEU A 31 6.68 -9.03 -16.49
C LEU A 31 8.03 -8.33 -16.80
N LEU A 32 9.00 -8.39 -15.88
CA LEU A 32 10.30 -7.73 -16.02
C LEU A 32 11.07 -8.07 -17.31
N PRO A 33 11.11 -9.32 -17.83
CA PRO A 33 11.84 -9.63 -19.07
C PRO A 33 11.21 -8.98 -20.32
N TYR A 34 9.97 -8.50 -20.25
CA TYR A 34 9.29 -7.81 -21.34
C TYR A 34 9.25 -6.28 -21.13
N ALA A 35 9.80 -5.79 -20.03
CA ALA A 35 9.75 -4.39 -19.66
C ALA A 35 10.70 -3.55 -20.53
N LYS A 36 10.17 -2.48 -21.11
CA LYS A 36 10.97 -1.46 -21.80
C LYS A 36 11.40 -0.38 -20.80
N PRO A 37 12.62 0.17 -20.91
CA PRO A 37 13.12 1.26 -20.05
C PRO A 37 12.50 2.59 -20.48
N ASP A 38 11.18 2.68 -20.43
CA ASP A 38 10.41 3.89 -20.73
C ASP A 38 9.66 4.34 -19.48
N LEU A 39 9.66 5.64 -19.20
CA LEU A 39 9.11 6.19 -17.97
C LEU A 39 7.60 5.94 -17.85
N ALA A 40 6.86 6.03 -18.97
CA ALA A 40 5.43 5.74 -18.99
C ALA A 40 5.18 4.24 -18.78
N HIS A 41 6.09 3.40 -19.28
CA HIS A 41 6.02 1.96 -19.07
C HIS A 41 6.30 1.57 -17.61
N ILE A 42 7.26 2.20 -16.96
CA ILE A 42 7.58 1.98 -15.53
C ILE A 42 6.40 2.39 -14.65
N LEU A 43 5.78 3.55 -14.90
CA LEU A 43 4.62 4.03 -14.14
C LEU A 43 3.33 3.23 -14.43
N GLY A 44 3.22 2.62 -15.61
CA GLY A 44 2.15 1.71 -15.97
C GLY A 44 2.35 0.27 -15.49
N LEU A 45 3.58 -0.11 -15.11
CA LEU A 45 3.87 -1.47 -14.67
C LEU A 45 3.22 -1.74 -13.31
N PRO A 46 2.63 -2.94 -13.12
CA PRO A 46 2.08 -3.34 -11.82
C PRO A 46 3.13 -3.35 -10.71
N LEU A 47 4.42 -3.40 -11.05
CA LEU A 47 5.53 -3.33 -10.09
C LEU A 47 5.60 -1.98 -9.36
N PHE A 48 5.41 -0.86 -10.07
CA PHE A 48 5.42 0.48 -9.47
C PHE A 48 4.25 0.64 -8.49
N TRP A 49 3.05 0.27 -8.94
CA TRP A 49 1.84 0.33 -8.11
C TRP A 49 1.89 -0.66 -6.94
N GLY A 50 2.48 -1.84 -7.15
CA GLY A 50 2.70 -2.83 -6.10
C GLY A 50 3.60 -2.28 -4.98
N LEU A 51 4.70 -1.61 -5.34
CA LEU A 51 5.56 -0.92 -4.36
C LEU A 51 4.81 0.22 -3.68
N PHE A 52 4.10 1.06 -4.44
CA PHE A 52 3.33 2.17 -3.89
C PHE A 52 2.25 1.69 -2.90
N CYS A 53 1.53 0.63 -3.23
CA CYS A 53 0.56 -0.02 -2.35
C CYS A 53 1.24 -0.61 -1.11
N THR A 54 2.39 -1.27 -1.26
CA THR A 54 3.09 -1.87 -0.12
C THR A 54 3.56 -0.80 0.87
N PHE A 55 4.24 0.26 0.39
CA PHE A 55 4.67 1.37 1.24
C PHE A 55 3.49 2.14 1.83
N GLY A 56 2.45 2.41 1.04
CA GLY A 56 1.24 3.08 1.50
C GLY A 56 0.46 2.27 2.54
N GLY A 57 0.36 0.96 2.34
CA GLY A 57 -0.28 0.03 3.26
C GLY A 57 0.48 -0.11 4.58
N ILE A 58 1.82 -0.19 4.54
CA ILE A 58 2.66 -0.13 5.74
C ILE A 58 2.43 1.19 6.48
N CYS A 59 2.41 2.31 5.77
CA CYS A 59 2.14 3.62 6.36
C CYS A 59 0.77 3.66 7.05
N ALA A 60 -0.27 3.10 6.44
CA ALA A 60 -1.60 2.98 7.05
C ALA A 60 -1.62 2.09 8.30
N ILE A 61 -0.86 0.98 8.30
CA ILE A 61 -0.70 0.12 9.48
C ILE A 61 -0.05 0.93 10.61
N TYR A 62 1.07 1.60 10.35
CA TYR A 62 1.77 2.45 11.33
C TYR A 62 0.88 3.60 11.82
N HIS A 63 0.11 4.22 10.94
CA HIS A 63 -0.84 5.27 11.30
C HIS A 63 -1.91 4.76 12.27
N GLY A 64 -2.32 3.48 12.18
CA GLY A 64 -3.19 2.83 13.17
C GLY A 64 -2.60 2.73 14.58
N PHE A 65 -1.29 2.92 14.74
CA PHE A 65 -0.58 2.98 16.03
C PHE A 65 -0.23 4.41 16.48
N CYS A 66 -0.41 5.41 15.62
CA CYS A 66 -0.17 6.82 15.96
C CYS A 66 -1.16 7.32 17.03
N ARG A 67 -0.70 8.29 17.84
CA ARG A 67 -1.53 8.94 18.89
C ARG A 67 -2.82 9.55 18.33
N CYS A 68 -2.79 10.04 17.09
CA CYS A 68 -3.94 10.61 16.38
C CYS A 68 -5.14 9.63 16.30
N VAL A 69 -4.86 8.32 16.16
CA VAL A 69 -5.89 7.27 16.07
C VAL A 69 -6.12 6.57 17.41
N ARG A 70 -5.08 6.46 18.27
CA ARG A 70 -5.18 5.85 19.60
C ARG A 70 -5.91 6.70 20.64
N CYS A 71 -5.74 8.03 20.59
CA CYS A 71 -6.33 8.99 21.54
C CYS A 71 -6.88 10.22 20.80
N PRO A 72 -8.00 10.12 20.07
CA PRO A 72 -8.54 11.21 19.25
C PRO A 72 -9.20 12.36 20.06
N GLY A 73 -8.72 12.67 21.27
CA GLY A 73 -9.36 13.62 22.17
C GLY A 73 -8.64 13.88 23.50
N LYS A 74 -7.31 13.70 23.56
CA LYS A 74 -6.48 14.31 24.59
C LYS A 74 -5.65 15.42 23.95
#